data_AF-A0A699XEQ5-F1
#
_entry.id   AF-A0A699XEQ5-F1
#
_cell.length_a   1.000
_cell.length_b   1.000
_cell.length_c   1.000
_cell.angle_alpha   90.00
_cell.angle_beta   90.00
_cell.angle_gamma   90.00
#
_symmetry.space_group_name_H-M   'P 1'
#
loop_
_entity.id
_entity.type
_entity.pdbx_description
1 polymer ?
#
loop_
_entity_poly.entity_id
_entity_poly.type
_entity_poly.pdbx_seq_one_letter_code
_entity_poly.pdbx_strand_id
1 'polypeptide(L)' 'DVLRESQGTVVSISEEGMLEGMRELGQQEGLFVAPEGAAVWMAARQLLGTGWLRADERILLLNTGSGQKYMSNVAGRAWA' A
#
# COMPACT_ATOMS: atom_id res chain seq x y z
N ASP A 1 7.99 8.70 -19.91
CA ASP A 1 7.04 8.16 -20.90
C ASP A 1 5.93 7.29 -20.31
N VAL A 2 6.25 6.19 -19.63
CA VAL A 2 5.27 5.21 -19.09
C VAL A 2 4.02 5.83 -18.43
N LEU A 3 4.18 6.74 -17.44
CA LEU A 3 3.02 7.35 -16.75
C LEU A 3 2.08 8.11 -17.68
N ARG A 4 2.64 8.83 -18.66
CA ARG A 4 1.85 9.61 -19.62
C ARG A 4 1.15 8.68 -20.62
N GLU A 5 1.87 7.69 -21.13
CA GLU A 5 1.36 6.72 -22.11
C GLU A 5 0.26 5.84 -21.53
N SER A 6 0.36 5.46 -20.25
CA SER A 6 -0.68 4.70 -19.55
C SER A 6 -1.83 5.56 -19.03
N GLN A 7 -1.77 6.89 -19.22
CA GLN A 7 -2.69 7.85 -18.60
C GLN A 7 -2.79 7.67 -17.08
N GLY A 8 -1.66 7.32 -16.45
CA GLY A 8 -1.55 7.03 -15.03
C GLY A 8 -1.50 8.28 -14.16
N THR A 9 -1.48 8.04 -12.84
CA THR A 9 -1.36 9.08 -11.82
C THR A 9 -0.24 8.75 -10.83
N VAL A 10 0.09 9.70 -9.95
CA VAL A 10 1.07 9.55 -8.88
C VAL A 10 0.43 9.99 -7.57
N VAL A 11 0.61 9.19 -6.53
CA VAL A 11 0.12 9.49 -5.17
C VAL A 11 1.26 9.32 -4.19
N SER A 12 1.41 10.29 -3.29
CA SER A 12 2.37 10.22 -2.18
C SER A 12 1.71 9.65 -0.93
N ILE A 13 2.37 8.71 -0.26
CA ILE A 13 1.93 8.15 1.03
C ILE A 13 3.01 8.44 2.07
N SER A 14 2.60 8.90 3.25
CA SER A 14 3.53 9.15 4.36
C SER A 14 4.05 7.86 4.98
N GLU A 15 5.12 7.95 5.76
CA GLU A 15 5.64 6.82 6.52
C GLU A 15 4.59 6.26 7.49
N GLU A 16 3.86 7.14 8.19
CA GLU A 16 2.79 6.77 9.10
C GLU A 16 1.67 6.02 8.36
N GLY A 17 1.31 6.49 7.16
CA GLY A 17 0.32 5.82 6.31
C GLY A 17 0.79 4.43 5.89
N MET A 18 2.06 4.27 5.51
CA MET A 18 2.61 2.95 5.22
C MET A 18 2.55 2.02 6.45
N LEU A 19 2.90 2.49 7.64
CA LEU A 19 2.82 1.70 8.87
C LEU A 19 1.38 1.31 9.23
N GLU A 20 0.41 2.22 9.01
CA GLU A 20 -1.01 1.91 9.15
C GLU A 20 -1.46 0.85 8.16
N GLY A 21 -1.11 0.98 6.89
CA GLY A 21 -1.44 -0.01 5.87
C GLY A 21 -0.82 -1.39 6.14
N MET A 22 0.40 -1.45 6.69
CA MET A 22 1.01 -2.71 7.12
C MET A 22 0.19 -3.38 8.23
N ARG A 23 -0.23 -2.61 9.25
CA ARG A 23 -1.10 -3.09 10.33
C ARG A 23 -2.42 -3.61 9.78
N GLU A 24 -3.09 -2.82 8.94
CA GLU A 24 -4.39 -3.14 8.38
C GLU A 24 -4.35 -4.45 7.57
N LEU A 25 -3.42 -4.56 6.62
CA LEU A 25 -3.27 -5.76 5.79
C LEU A 25 -2.88 -6.99 6.62
N GLY A 26 -2.04 -6.82 7.64
CA GLY A 26 -1.69 -7.92 8.53
C GLY A 26 -2.87 -8.39 9.39
N GLN A 27 -3.68 -7.47 9.90
CA GLN A 27 -4.81 -7.80 10.79
C GLN A 27 -6.04 -8.33 10.03
N GLN A 28 -6.36 -7.74 8.88
CA GLN A 28 -7.58 -8.06 8.13
C GLN A 28 -7.38 -9.21 7.13
N GLU A 29 -6.24 -9.25 6.45
CA GLU A 29 -5.97 -10.20 5.37
C GLU A 29 -4.91 -11.25 5.73
N GLY A 30 -4.27 -11.13 6.90
CA GLY A 30 -3.15 -12.00 7.30
C GLY A 30 -1.89 -11.80 6.44
N LEU A 31 -1.76 -10.66 5.76
CA LEU A 31 -0.68 -10.40 4.82
C LEU A 31 0.47 -9.65 5.47
N PHE A 32 1.64 -10.27 5.49
CA PHE A 32 2.88 -9.69 6.03
C PHE A 32 3.68 -8.96 4.95
N VAL A 33 3.12 -7.85 4.46
CA VAL A 33 3.70 -7.06 3.36
C VAL A 33 4.87 -6.18 3.80
N ALA A 34 5.70 -5.77 2.85
CA ALA A 34 6.69 -4.72 3.07
C ALA A 34 6.03 -3.31 3.07
N PRO A 35 6.72 -2.26 3.57
CA PRO A 35 6.18 -0.89 3.53
C PRO A 35 5.71 -0.44 2.15
N GLU A 36 6.39 -0.85 1.08
CA GLU A 36 6.03 -0.53 -0.30
C GLU A 36 4.71 -1.20 -0.72
N GLY A 37 4.43 -2.40 -0.21
CA GLY A 37 3.14 -3.08 -0.39
C GLY A 37 2.01 -2.37 0.35
N ALA A 38 2.27 -1.88 1.56
CA ALA A 38 1.31 -1.06 2.28
C ALA A 38 1.09 0.31 1.63
N ALA A 39 2.13 0.90 1.02
CA ALA A 39 2.01 2.16 0.30
C ALA A 39 1.00 2.07 -0.86
N VAL A 40 1.09 1.01 -1.68
CA VAL A 40 0.15 0.84 -2.80
C VAL A 40 -1.27 0.52 -2.32
N TRP A 41 -1.43 -0.12 -1.16
CA TRP A 41 -2.73 -0.31 -0.52
C TRP A 41 -3.35 1.02 -0.08
N MET A 42 -2.60 1.85 0.64
CA MET A 42 -3.08 3.16 1.10
C MET A 42 -3.37 4.10 -0.07
N ALA A 43 -2.55 4.06 -1.13
CA ALA A 43 -2.81 4.79 -2.37
C ALA A 43 -4.10 4.31 -3.06
N ALA A 44 -4.35 3.00 -3.10
CA ALA A 44 -5.59 2.45 -3.65
C ALA A 44 -6.82 2.93 -2.87
N ARG A 45 -6.75 2.96 -1.53
CA ARG A 45 -7.82 3.52 -0.68
C ARG A 45 -8.09 4.99 -0.99
N GLN A 46 -7.04 5.81 -1.10
CA GLN A 46 -7.19 7.23 -1.45
C GLN A 46 -7.82 7.40 -2.84
N LEU A 47 -7.33 6.68 -3.85
CA LEU A 47 -7.83 6.77 -5.23
C LEU A 47 -9.26 6.23 -5.38
N LEU A 48 -9.64 5.23 -4.59
CA LEU A 48 -11.03 4.77 -4.52
C LEU A 48 -11.93 5.85 -3.90
N GLY A 49 -11.47 6.51 -2.83
CA GLY A 49 -12.20 7.61 -2.17
C GLY A 49 -12.38 8.84 -3.05
N THR A 50 -11.49 9.09 -4.01
CA THR A 50 -11.64 10.18 -4.99
C THR A 50 -12.43 9.77 -6.24
N GLY A 51 -12.75 8.49 -6.40
CA GLY A 51 -13.37 7.94 -7.61
C GLY A 51 -12.43 7.79 -8.80
N TRP A 52 -11.10 7.94 -8.60
CA TRP A 52 -10.12 7.66 -9.66
C TRP A 52 -10.01 6.16 -9.94
N LEU A 53 -10.06 5.33 -8.89
CA LEU A 53 -10.35 3.89 -9.00
C LEU A 53 -11.85 3.65 -8.79
N ARG A 54 -12.41 2.68 -9.50
CA ARG A 54 -13.80 2.24 -9.29
C ARG A 54 -13.85 0.88 -8.58
N ALA A 55 -14.86 0.68 -7.75
CA ALA A 55 -15.00 -0.52 -6.92
C ALA A 55 -15.23 -1.82 -7.72
N ASP A 56 -15.69 -1.70 -8.97
CA ASP A 56 -15.93 -2.82 -9.88
C ASP A 56 -14.72 -3.15 -10.78
N GLU A 57 -13.63 -2.40 -10.68
CA GLU A 57 -12.40 -2.65 -11.44
C GLU A 57 -11.60 -3.82 -10.87
N ARG A 58 -10.86 -4.52 -11.75
CA ARG A 58 -9.87 -5.52 -11.33
C ARG A 58 -8.53 -4.82 -11.12
N ILE A 59 -8.12 -4.71 -9.85
CA ILE A 59 -6.92 -3.99 -9.46
C ILE A 59 -5.84 -4.98 -9.00
N LEU A 60 -4.60 -4.81 -9.48
CA LEU A 60 -3.41 -5.50 -8.98
C LEU A 60 -2.58 -4.54 -8.14
N LEU A 61 -2.39 -4.87 -6.86
CA LEU A 61 -1.44 -4.19 -5.99
C LEU A 61 -0.15 -5.01 -5.90
N LEU A 62 0.94 -4.46 -6.43
CA LEU A 62 2.22 -5.16 -6.49
C LEU A 62 3.04 -4.91 -5.23
N ASN A 63 2.98 -5.84 -4.29
CA ASN A 63 3.91 -5.88 -3.16
C ASN A 63 5.27 -6.45 -3.61
N THR A 64 6.31 -5.62 -3.60
CA THR A 64 7.64 -5.97 -4.12
C THR A 64 8.56 -6.64 -3.09
N GLY A 65 8.14 -6.73 -1.82
CA GLY A 65 8.95 -7.26 -0.73
C GLY A 65 8.14 -7.98 0.34
N SER A 66 8.83 -8.69 1.24
CA SER A 66 8.21 -9.28 2.44
C SER A 66 8.47 -8.39 3.64
N GLY A 67 7.49 -8.27 4.55
CA GLY A 67 7.62 -7.55 5.81
C GLY A 67 8.77 -8.05 6.69
N GLN A 68 9.20 -9.31 6.49
CA GLN A 68 10.31 -9.92 7.25
C GLN A 68 11.62 -9.13 7.10
N LYS A 69 11.83 -8.49 5.95
CA LYS A 69 13.02 -7.67 5.68
C LYS A 69 13.08 -6.41 6.55
N TYR A 70 11.97 -5.99 7.13
CA TYR A 70 11.82 -4.72 7.83
C TYR A 70 11.59 -4.89 9.34
N MET A 71 11.70 -6.11 9.88
CA MET A 71 11.41 -6.39 11.29
C MET A 71 12.10 -5.43 12.27
N SER A 72 13.39 -5.13 12.08
CA SER A 72 14.12 -4.17 12.91
C SER A 72 13.66 -2.72 12.74
N ASN A 73 13.16 -2.36 11.55
CA ASN A 73 12.83 -0.99 11.17
C ASN A 73 11.43 -0.59 11.63
N VAL A 74 10.53 -1.58 11.73
CA VAL A 74 9.12 -1.36 12.07
C VAL A 74 8.69 -2.02 13.38
N ALA A 75 9.63 -2.66 14.10
CA ALA A 75 9.38 -3.22 15.43
C ALA A 75 8.70 -2.20 16.35
N GLY A 76 7.58 -2.61 16.97
CA GLY A 76 6.80 -1.76 17.86
C GLY A 76 6.03 -0.61 17.18
N ARG A 77 6.15 -0.44 15.86
CA ARG A 77 5.47 0.63 15.10
C ARG A 77 4.42 0.07 14.13
N ALA A 78 4.72 -1.03 13.45
CA ALA A 78 3.81 -1.66 12.47
C ALA A 78 3.03 -2.87 13.02
N TRP A 79 3.30 -3.32 14.25
CA TRP A 79 2.72 -4.57 14.80
C TRP A 79 2.32 -4.46 16.27
N ALA A 80 2.34 -3.25 16.82
CA ALA A 80 1.72 -2.92 18.10
C ALA A 80 0.24 -2.62 17.87
#